data_AF-A0A4Y2PTI3-F1
#
_entry.id   AF-A0A4Y2PTI3-F1
#
_cell.length_a   1.000
_cell.length_b   1.000
_cell.length_c   1.000
_cell.angle_alpha   90.00
_cell.angle_beta   90.00
_cell.angle_gamma   90.00
#
_symmetry.space_group_name_H-M   'P 1'
#
loop_
_entity.id
_entity.type
_entity.pdbx_description
1 polymer ?
#
loop_
_entity_poly.entity_id
_entity_poly.type
_entity_poly.pdbx_seq_one_letter_code
_entity_poly.pdbx_strand_id
1 'polypeptide(L)'
;MTLILSLKHDLSVSSSESENVRIRTLLSDLSLGDQKPSQLLHKMTLLAAGKISNDVLRLFWLQRLPLSTQQILTSSSEDLPGLTKIADKILEVTETLSAVESVNTDSNDRISKLEARIEELTQTIRGFSFPSKILAVIQIEANLALFQIEVNPHLEKEKL
;
A
#
# COMPACT_ATOMS: atom_id res chain seq x y z
N MET A 1 51.98 13.28 45.00
CA MET A 1 50.99 12.18 44.93
C MET A 1 49.57 12.68 44.63
N THR A 2 49.16 13.88 45.04
CA THR A 2 47.80 14.43 44.84
C THR A 2 47.44 14.81 43.39
N LEU A 3 48.38 15.37 42.61
CA LEU A 3 48.11 15.77 41.20
C LEU A 3 47.78 14.59 40.26
N ILE A 4 48.44 13.45 40.45
CA ILE A 4 48.20 12.24 39.63
C ILE A 4 46.84 11.63 39.95
N LEU A 5 46.39 11.74 41.21
CA LEU A 5 45.07 11.26 41.64
C LEU A 5 43.95 12.11 41.05
N SER A 6 44.08 13.45 41.01
CA SER A 6 43.11 14.33 40.35
C SER A 6 43.06 14.12 38.84
N LEU A 7 44.19 13.97 38.16
CA LEU A 7 44.21 13.69 36.72
C LEU A 7 43.55 12.35 36.38
N LYS A 8 43.83 11.30 37.16
CA LYS A 8 43.22 9.98 36.95
C LYS A 8 41.72 10.02 37.22
N HIS A 9 41.30 10.77 38.24
CA HIS A 9 39.89 11.00 38.55
C HIS A 9 39.18 11.75 37.42
N ASP A 10 39.73 12.86 36.95
CA ASP A 10 39.13 13.68 35.89
C ASP A 10 39.06 12.92 34.55
N LEU A 11 40.06 12.10 34.25
CA LEU A 11 40.02 11.21 33.09
C LEU A 11 38.91 10.14 33.22
N SER A 12 38.71 9.60 34.42
CA SER A 12 37.64 8.64 34.69
C SER A 12 36.25 9.28 34.57
N VAL A 13 36.08 10.51 35.09
CA VAL A 13 34.82 11.24 35.03
C VAL A 13 34.50 11.65 33.59
N SER A 14 35.46 12.21 32.85
CA SER A 14 35.24 12.59 31.45
C SER A 14 34.98 11.38 30.53
N SER A 15 35.63 10.23 30.78
CA SER A 15 35.32 8.97 30.10
C SER A 15 33.89 8.52 30.42
N SER A 16 33.47 8.59 31.68
CA SER A 16 32.13 8.20 32.11
C SER A 16 31.03 9.13 31.59
N GLU A 17 31.28 10.44 31.52
CA GLU A 17 30.37 11.42 30.91
C GLU A 17 30.19 11.14 29.40
N SER A 18 31.29 10.91 28.68
CA SER A 18 31.26 10.54 27.26
C SER A 18 30.50 9.22 27.01
N GLU A 19 30.65 8.25 27.92
CA GLU A 19 29.92 6.98 27.88
C GLU A 19 28.42 7.16 28.13
N ASN A 20 28.04 7.93 29.15
CA ASN A 20 26.65 8.22 29.46
C ASN A 20 25.95 8.96 28.30
N VAL A 21 26.63 9.92 27.67
CA VAL A 21 26.13 10.58 26.46
C VAL A 21 25.89 9.57 25.35
N ARG A 22 26.83 8.65 25.11
CA ARG A 22 26.72 7.63 24.06
C ARG A 22 25.55 6.67 24.29
N ILE A 23 25.37 6.23 25.53
CA ILE A 23 24.23 5.37 25.92
C ILE A 23 22.92 6.14 25.80
N ARG A 24 22.86 7.41 26.25
CA ARG A 24 21.67 8.26 26.09
C ARG A 24 21.29 8.46 24.63
N THR A 25 22.27 8.70 23.75
CA THR A 25 22.07 8.82 22.30
C THR A 25 21.54 7.53 21.68
N LEU A 26 22.05 6.36 22.10
CA LEU A 26 21.50 5.05 21.71
C LEU A 26 20.04 4.87 22.17
N LEU A 27 19.74 5.28 23.40
CA LEU A 27 18.43 5.10 24.04
C LEU A 27 17.37 6.12 23.60
N SER A 28 17.76 7.29 23.11
CA SER A 28 16.82 8.41 22.91
C SER A 28 16.88 9.03 21.52
N ASP A 29 18.06 9.16 20.91
CA ASP A 29 18.27 10.04 19.75
C ASP A 29 18.38 9.30 18.40
N LEU A 30 18.48 7.97 18.40
CA LEU A 30 18.56 7.18 17.17
C LEU A 30 17.16 6.80 16.66
N SER A 31 16.56 7.65 15.83
CA SER A 31 15.35 7.34 15.08
C SER A 31 15.68 6.66 13.74
N LEU A 32 14.87 5.68 13.33
CA LEU A 32 15.00 5.01 12.03
C LEU A 32 14.84 6.00 10.86
N GLY A 33 13.94 6.98 10.97
CA GLY A 33 13.68 7.96 9.89
C GLY A 33 13.47 7.26 8.55
N ASP A 34 14.23 7.67 7.53
CA ASP A 34 14.29 7.06 6.20
C ASP A 34 15.49 6.11 6.01
N GLN A 35 16.18 5.73 7.09
CA GLN A 35 17.38 4.89 7.01
C GLN A 35 17.03 3.41 6.96
N LYS A 36 17.85 2.64 6.23
CA LYS A 36 17.69 1.19 6.18
C LYS A 36 17.90 0.58 7.58
N PRO A 37 17.12 -0.44 7.96
CA PRO A 37 17.31 -1.18 9.20
C PRO A 37 18.75 -1.63 9.43
N SER A 38 19.47 -2.06 8.38
CA SER A 38 20.90 -2.40 8.44
C SER A 38 21.80 -1.23 8.81
N GLN A 39 21.54 -0.04 8.28
CA GLN A 39 22.30 1.18 8.58
C GLN A 39 22.08 1.61 10.03
N LEU A 40 20.83 1.54 10.51
CA LEU A 40 20.51 1.82 11.91
C LEU A 40 21.29 0.87 12.84
N LEU A 41 21.26 -0.43 12.56
CA LEU A 41 21.99 -1.41 13.36
C LEU A 41 23.49 -1.12 13.37
N HIS A 42 24.08 -0.84 12.19
CA HIS A 42 25.51 -0.54 12.09
C HIS A 42 25.90 0.67 12.94
N LYS A 43 25.09 1.74 12.90
CA LYS A 43 25.30 2.94 13.72
C LYS A 43 25.17 2.62 15.21
N MET A 44 24.19 1.81 15.61
CA MET A 44 24.04 1.35 16.99
C MET A 44 25.25 0.55 17.46
N THR A 45 25.79 -0.34 16.61
CA THR A 45 26.97 -1.15 16.93
C THR A 45 28.23 -0.28 17.08
N LEU A 46 28.41 0.72 16.22
CA LEU A 46 29.51 1.69 16.33
C LEU A 46 29.40 2.52 17.63
N LEU A 47 28.19 2.95 17.99
CA LEU A 47 27.95 3.67 19.23
C LEU A 47 28.09 2.77 20.46
N ALA A 48 27.72 1.50 20.37
CA ALA A 48 27.89 0.55 21.47
C ALA A 48 29.37 0.26 21.75
N ALA A 49 30.25 0.39 20.74
CA ALA A 49 31.69 0.20 20.86
C ALA A 49 32.09 -1.09 21.62
N GLY A 50 31.32 -2.17 21.43
CA GLY A 50 31.53 -3.46 22.09
C GLY A 50 31.16 -3.53 23.58
N LYS A 51 30.59 -2.46 24.16
CA LYS A 51 30.20 -2.43 25.58
C LYS A 51 28.77 -2.89 25.86
N ILE A 52 27.94 -3.02 24.82
CA ILE A 52 26.55 -3.50 24.92
C ILE A 52 26.47 -4.89 24.29
N SER A 53 25.75 -5.81 24.92
CA SER A 53 25.54 -7.15 24.37
C SER A 53 24.69 -7.09 23.10
N ASN A 54 24.94 -8.03 22.18
CA ASN A 54 24.17 -8.12 20.93
C ASN A 54 22.67 -8.31 21.19
N ASP A 55 22.28 -8.98 22.28
CA ASP A 55 20.87 -9.20 22.64
C ASP A 55 20.16 -7.90 23.03
N VAL A 56 20.83 -7.06 23.83
CA VAL A 56 20.29 -5.75 24.23
C VAL A 56 20.23 -4.82 23.02
N LEU A 57 21.27 -4.84 22.18
CA LEU A 57 21.31 -4.07 20.94
C LEU A 57 20.20 -4.50 19.96
N ARG A 58 19.94 -5.82 19.86
CA ARG A 58 18.82 -6.39 19.10
C ARG A 58 17.49 -5.86 19.60
N LEU A 59 17.26 -5.88 20.91
CA LEU A 59 16.00 -5.41 21.51
C LEU A 59 15.74 -3.95 21.19
N PHE A 60 16.74 -3.08 21.39
CA PHE A 60 16.60 -1.66 21.09
C PHE A 60 16.40 -1.41 19.60
N TRP A 61 17.13 -2.14 18.74
CA TRP A 61 16.99 -2.03 17.29
C TRP A 61 15.58 -2.43 16.85
N LEU A 62 15.04 -3.54 17.36
CA LEU A 62 13.66 -3.96 17.09
C LEU A 62 12.64 -2.91 17.54
N GLN A 63 12.78 -2.35 18.75
CA GLN A 63 11.87 -1.31 19.25
C GLN A 63 11.83 -0.04 18.38
N ARG A 64 12.85 0.20 17.56
CA ARG A 64 12.92 1.34 16.62
C ARG A 64 12.30 1.06 15.25
N LEU A 65 11.99 -0.19 14.94
CA LEU A 65 11.39 -0.57 13.66
C LEU A 65 9.87 -0.42 13.69
N PRO A 66 9.20 -0.27 12.52
CA PRO A 66 7.76 -0.35 12.43
C PRO A 66 7.22 -1.68 12.98
N LEU A 67 6.01 -1.66 13.53
CA LEU A 67 5.39 -2.82 14.17
C LEU A 67 5.30 -4.03 13.23
N SER A 68 5.01 -3.80 11.94
CA SER A 68 4.95 -4.84 10.90
C SER A 68 6.28 -5.59 10.78
N THR A 69 7.39 -4.84 10.72
CA THR A 69 8.74 -5.41 10.66
C THR A 69 9.10 -6.13 11.95
N GLN A 70 8.74 -5.58 13.12
CA GLN A 70 8.99 -6.22 14.41
C GLN A 70 8.36 -7.60 14.50
N GLN A 71 7.08 -7.74 14.15
CA GLN A 71 6.35 -9.00 14.24
C GLN A 71 7.00 -10.12 13.43
N ILE A 72 7.46 -9.80 12.22
CA ILE A 72 8.15 -10.75 11.35
C ILE A 72 9.51 -11.12 11.95
N LEU A 73 10.29 -10.14 12.41
CA LEU A 73 11.62 -10.36 12.96
C LEU A 73 11.62 -11.08 14.31
N THR A 74 10.62 -10.87 15.17
CA THR A 74 10.49 -11.60 16.45
C THR A 74 10.25 -13.09 16.21
N SER A 75 9.60 -13.47 15.12
CA SER A 75 9.40 -14.88 14.74
C SER A 75 10.66 -15.54 14.15
N SER A 76 11.68 -14.75 13.78
CA SER A 76 12.91 -15.25 13.18
C SER A 76 13.96 -15.62 14.23
N SER A 77 14.50 -16.84 14.10
CA SER A 77 15.60 -17.36 14.92
C SER A 77 16.99 -17.01 14.37
N GLU A 78 17.09 -16.10 13.40
CA GLU A 78 18.38 -15.71 12.82
C GLU A 78 19.24 -14.87 13.78
N ASP A 79 20.53 -14.84 13.47
CA ASP A 79 21.50 -13.96 14.12
C ASP A 79 21.29 -12.50 13.68
N LEU A 80 21.82 -11.57 14.48
CA LEU A 80 21.73 -10.12 14.24
C LEU A 80 22.03 -9.67 12.78
N PRO A 81 23.07 -10.16 12.09
CA PRO A 81 23.34 -9.82 10.69
C PRO A 81 22.38 -10.48 9.68
N GLY A 82 21.69 -11.56 10.04
CA GLY A 82 20.64 -12.17 9.23
C GLY A 82 19.34 -11.37 9.33
N LEU A 83 18.97 -11.00 10.56
CA LEU A 83 17.80 -10.15 10.83
C LEU A 83 17.84 -8.82 10.09
N THR A 84 19.00 -8.18 9.98
CA THR A 84 19.11 -6.92 9.20
C THR A 84 18.81 -7.13 7.73
N LYS A 85 19.24 -8.25 7.13
CA LYS A 85 18.90 -8.56 5.73
C LYS A 85 17.40 -8.78 5.57
N ILE A 86 16.77 -9.49 6.50
CA ILE A 86 15.32 -9.70 6.50
C ILE A 86 14.60 -8.34 6.64
N ALA A 87 15.05 -7.50 7.58
CA ALA A 87 14.45 -6.20 7.82
C ALA A 87 14.56 -5.27 6.60
N ASP A 88 15.73 -5.23 5.95
CA ASP A 88 15.94 -4.47 4.72
C ASP A 88 15.02 -4.95 3.60
N LYS A 89 14.83 -6.27 3.47
CA LYS A 89 13.93 -6.85 2.47
C LYS A 89 12.47 -6.51 2.77
N ILE A 90 12.05 -6.50 4.04
CA ILE A 90 10.70 -6.09 4.43
C ILE A 90 10.45 -4.62 4.07
N LEU A 91 11.44 -3.75 4.31
CA LEU A 91 11.33 -2.33 3.96
C LEU A 91 11.17 -2.16 2.43
N GLU A 92 11.98 -2.84 1.63
CA GLU A 92 11.88 -2.82 0.16
C GLU A 92 10.51 -3.31 -0.35
N VAL A 93 9.97 -4.39 0.23
CA VAL A 93 8.63 -4.88 -0.11
C VAL A 93 7.55 -3.86 0.29
N THR A 94 7.72 -3.18 1.42
CA THR A 94 6.72 -2.18 1.87
C THR A 94 6.74 -0.93 0.99
N GLU A 95 7.92 -0.46 0.59
CA GLU A 95 8.07 0.66 -0.34
C GLU A 95 7.46 0.35 -1.71
N THR A 96 7.70 -0.85 -2.23
CA THR A 96 7.10 -1.29 -3.51
C THR A 96 5.58 -1.42 -3.42
N LEU A 97 5.03 -1.91 -2.30
CA LEU A 97 3.58 -1.97 -2.09
C LEU A 97 2.94 -0.58 -2.06
N SER A 98 3.58 0.39 -1.41
CA SER A 98 3.10 1.78 -1.40
C SER A 98 3.11 2.41 -2.79
N ALA A 99 4.13 2.11 -3.61
CA ALA A 99 4.14 2.52 -5.02
C ALA A 99 3.01 1.87 -5.85
N VAL A 100 2.67 0.60 -5.57
CA VAL A 100 1.55 -0.09 -6.22
C VAL A 100 0.20 0.48 -5.79
N GLU A 101 0.02 0.84 -4.52
CA GLU A 101 -1.20 1.52 -4.03
C GLU A 101 -1.43 2.86 -4.76
N SER A 102 -0.39 3.64 -5.02
CA SER A 102 -0.48 4.88 -5.79
C SER A 102 -0.93 4.67 -7.25
N VAL A 103 -0.61 3.51 -7.85
CA VAL A 103 -1.08 3.17 -9.21
C VAL A 103 -2.52 2.65 -9.18
N ASN A 104 -2.91 1.98 -8.10
CA ASN A 104 -4.29 1.52 -7.90
C ASN A 104 -5.27 2.68 -7.71
N THR A 105 -4.87 3.79 -7.08
CA THR A 105 -5.73 4.98 -6.95
C THR A 105 -6.02 5.62 -8.31
N ASP A 106 -5.02 5.78 -9.17
CA ASP A 106 -5.23 6.28 -10.54
C ASP A 106 -6.13 5.35 -11.36
N SER A 107 -5.95 4.03 -11.18
CA SER A 107 -6.78 3.02 -11.84
C SER A 107 -8.23 3.08 -11.36
N ASN A 108 -8.49 3.25 -10.06
CA ASN A 108 -9.83 3.39 -9.49
C ASN A 108 -10.51 4.68 -9.94
N ASP A 109 -9.78 5.79 -10.05
CA ASP A 109 -10.30 7.04 -10.60
C ASP A 109 -10.71 6.90 -12.06
N ARG A 110 -9.92 6.18 -12.86
CA ARG A 110 -10.24 5.87 -14.26
C ARG A 110 -11.45 4.94 -14.38
N ILE A 111 -11.56 3.94 -13.52
CA ILE A 111 -12.72 3.02 -13.45
C ILE A 111 -13.98 3.83 -13.11
N SER A 112 -13.94 4.68 -12.08
CA SER A 112 -15.07 5.53 -11.68
C SER A 112 -15.52 6.46 -12.82
N LYS A 113 -14.57 7.05 -13.57
CA LYS A 113 -14.88 7.86 -14.76
C LYS A 113 -15.50 7.05 -15.90
N LEU A 114 -15.08 5.81 -16.09
CA LEU A 114 -15.65 4.91 -17.10
C LEU A 114 -17.07 4.49 -16.71
N GLU A 115 -17.30 4.13 -15.45
CA GLU A 115 -18.63 3.80 -14.93
C GLU A 115 -19.62 4.96 -15.12
N ALA A 116 -19.20 6.19 -14.82
CA ALA A 116 -20.03 7.38 -15.04
C ALA A 116 -20.41 7.57 -16.53
N ARG A 117 -19.45 7.36 -17.45
CA ARG A 117 -19.70 7.42 -18.90
C ARG A 117 -20.60 6.29 -19.40
N ILE A 118 -20.47 5.09 -18.83
CA ILE A 118 -21.36 3.97 -19.17
C ILE A 118 -22.78 4.27 -18.71
N GLU A 119 -22.97 4.85 -17.51
CA GLU A 119 -24.29 5.27 -17.05
C GLU A 119 -24.86 6.38 -17.95
N GLU A 120 -24.08 7.41 -18.27
CA GLU A 120 -24.49 8.49 -19.18
C GLU A 120 -24.90 7.96 -20.57
N LEU A 121 -24.11 7.06 -21.14
CA LEU A 121 -24.41 6.44 -22.42
C LEU A 121 -25.67 5.57 -22.34
N THR A 122 -25.83 4.82 -21.24
CA THR A 122 -27.02 3.99 -20.99
C THR A 122 -28.28 4.85 -20.87
N GLN A 123 -28.20 5.99 -20.17
CA GLN A 123 -29.30 6.96 -20.09
C GLN A 123 -29.62 7.56 -21.46
N THR A 124 -28.59 7.87 -22.25
CA THR A 124 -28.75 8.38 -23.61
C THR A 124 -29.46 7.34 -24.49
N ILE A 125 -29.03 6.08 -24.47
CA ILE A 125 -29.65 4.99 -25.24
C ILE A 125 -31.10 4.74 -24.81
N ARG A 126 -31.42 4.84 -23.51
CA ARG A 126 -32.81 4.79 -23.02
C ARG A 126 -33.63 5.99 -23.49
N GLY A 127 -33.02 7.17 -23.53
CA GLY A 127 -33.60 8.40 -24.06
C GLY A 127 -33.86 8.35 -25.56
N PHE A 128 -33.07 7.56 -26.31
CA PHE A 128 -33.41 7.07 -27.65
C PHE A 128 -34.51 6.00 -27.58
N SER A 129 -35.63 6.35 -26.96
CA SER A 129 -36.90 5.64 -27.16
C SER A 129 -37.27 5.79 -28.63
N PHE A 130 -37.50 4.68 -29.32
CA PHE A 130 -37.93 4.69 -30.72
C PHE A 130 -39.03 5.75 -30.89
N PRO A 131 -38.84 6.74 -31.78
CA PRO A 131 -39.74 7.87 -31.86
C PRO A 131 -41.16 7.32 -32.00
N SER A 132 -42.09 7.79 -31.17
CA SER A 132 -43.46 7.25 -31.10
C SER A 132 -44.16 7.19 -32.47
N LYS A 133 -43.69 8.00 -33.43
CA LYS A 133 -44.09 7.96 -34.84
C LYS A 133 -43.74 6.64 -35.53
N ILE A 134 -42.54 6.07 -35.32
CA ILE A 134 -42.15 4.78 -35.89
C ILE A 134 -42.98 3.65 -35.28
N LEU A 135 -43.20 3.67 -33.95
CA LEU A 135 -44.11 2.73 -33.29
C LEU A 135 -45.55 2.84 -33.82
N ALA A 136 -46.04 4.06 -34.05
CA ALA A 136 -47.35 4.27 -34.63
C ALA A 136 -47.43 3.76 -36.09
N VAL A 137 -46.39 3.97 -36.90
CA VAL A 137 -46.33 3.46 -38.28
C VAL A 137 -46.32 1.94 -38.30
N ILE A 138 -45.49 1.29 -37.47
CA ILE A 138 -45.45 -0.18 -37.34
C ILE A 138 -46.83 -0.72 -36.89
N GLN A 139 -47.49 -0.03 -35.95
CA GLN A 139 -48.82 -0.43 -35.49
C GLN A 139 -49.88 -0.27 -36.59
N ILE A 140 -49.80 0.80 -37.40
CA ILE A 140 -50.71 1.02 -38.52
C ILE A 140 -50.50 -0.04 -39.59
N GLU A 141 -49.25 -0.36 -39.95
CA GLU A 141 -48.94 -1.41 -40.92
C GLU A 141 -49.42 -2.78 -40.44
N ALA A 142 -49.22 -3.11 -39.16
CA ALA A 142 -49.72 -4.34 -38.57
C ALA A 142 -51.26 -4.42 -38.61
N ASN A 143 -51.96 -3.33 -38.27
CA ASN A 143 -53.42 -3.27 -38.32
C ASN A 143 -53.96 -3.38 -39.76
N LEU A 144 -53.27 -2.78 -40.72
CA LEU A 144 -53.63 -2.87 -42.14
C LEU A 144 -53.47 -4.31 -42.65
N ALA A 145 -52.37 -4.99 -42.32
CA ALA A 145 -52.15 -6.39 -42.69
C ALA A 145 -53.27 -7.30 -42.14
N LEU A 146 -53.68 -7.08 -40.90
CA LEU A 146 -54.77 -7.83 -40.26
C LEU A 146 -56.11 -7.59 -40.97
N PHE A 147 -56.42 -6.33 -41.33
CA PHE A 147 -57.64 -6.00 -42.08
C PHE A 147 -57.65 -6.64 -43.48
N GLN A 148 -56.51 -6.70 -44.18
CA GLN A 148 -56.45 -7.35 -45.48
C GLN A 148 -56.68 -8.87 -45.40
N ILE A 149 -56.23 -9.50 -44.30
CA ILE A 149 -56.50 -10.92 -44.04
C ILE A 149 -58.00 -11.13 -43.71
N GLU A 150 -58.60 -10.26 -42.90
CA GLU A 150 -60.01 -10.32 -42.50
C GLU A 150 -60.98 -10.05 -43.66
N VAL A 151 -60.62 -9.14 -44.58
CA VAL A 151 -61.44 -8.76 -45.74
C VAL A 151 -61.26 -9.72 -46.91
N ASN A 152 -60.14 -10.44 -46.99
CA ASN A 152 -59.87 -11.38 -48.08
C ASN A 152 -59.60 -12.83 -47.62
N PRO A 153 -60.52 -13.47 -46.85
CA PRO A 153 -60.34 -14.85 -46.43
C PRO A 153 -60.57 -15.86 -47.56
N HIS A 154 -61.05 -15.42 -48.74
CA HIS A 154 -61.59 -16.32 -49.76
C HIS A 154 -60.66 -16.60 -50.96
N LEU A 155 -59.54 -15.89 -51.11
CA LEU A 155 -58.68 -16.03 -52.30
C LEU A 155 -57.53 -17.04 -52.17
N GLU A 156 -57.57 -17.96 -51.20
CA GLU A 156 -56.66 -19.12 -51.14
C GLU A 156 -57.34 -20.48 -51.43
N LYS A 157 -58.64 -20.50 -51.75
CA LYS A 157 -59.33 -21.74 -52.14
C LYS A 157 -59.51 -21.96 -53.65
N GLU A 158 -58.95 -21.10 -54.50
CA GLU A 158 -59.11 -21.20 -55.97
C GLU A 158 -57.79 -21.25 -56.74
N LYS A 159 -56.77 -21.89 -56.16
CA LYS A 159 -55.65 -22.48 -56.92
C LYS A 159 -55.30 -23.85 -56.35
N LEU A 160 -56.17 -24.81 -56.62
CA LEU A 160 -55.74 -26.19 -56.86
C LEU A 160 -55.30 -26.28 -58.33
#